data_AF-A0A365T9X5-F1
#
_entry.id   AF-A0A365T9X5-F1
#
_cell.length_a   1.000
_cell.length_b   1.000
_cell.length_c   1.000
_cell.angle_alpha   90.00
_cell.angle_beta   90.00
_cell.angle_gamma   90.00
#
_symmetry.space_group_name_H-M   'P 1'
#
loop_
_entity.id
_entity.type
_entity.pdbx_description
1 polymer ?
#
loop_
_entity_poly.entity_id
_entity_poly.type
_entity_poly.pdbx_seq_one_letter_code
_entity_poly.pdbx_strand_id
1 'polypeptide(L)'
;MWDDAETRAVSRASTDYATQERQVRARDEKEGVERWLEDVFFAVGEVTFLALPALFSLMDAEPNVPLKYAAMFVWATLVLATGTMRDDRFGGRWPPVSPVLVAVRFVYYNAVVLAAAYAGAAVDLSLGSPVVTAAVATLVALAAAAGFPRLVAALGAGPSNR
;
A
#
# COMPACT_ATOMS: atom_id res chain seq x y z
N MET A 1 42.65 42.32 -0.38
CA MET A 1 43.06 41.07 0.31
C MET A 1 42.59 41.09 1.78
N TRP A 2 41.34 41.51 2.04
CA TRP A 2 40.74 41.56 3.39
C TRP A 2 39.22 41.28 3.38
N ASP A 3 38.64 40.83 2.25
CA ASP A 3 37.18 40.55 2.14
C ASP A 3 36.83 39.07 2.36
N ASP A 4 37.71 38.12 2.01
CA ASP A 4 37.38 36.68 2.00
C ASP A 4 37.30 36.03 3.39
N ALA A 5 37.87 36.68 4.42
CA ALA A 5 37.89 36.14 5.77
C ALA A 5 36.55 36.33 6.49
N GLU A 6 35.89 37.47 6.25
CA GLU A 6 34.64 37.83 6.91
C GLU A 6 33.45 37.07 6.31
N THR A 7 33.46 36.82 5.00
CA THR A 7 32.41 36.03 4.32
C THR A 7 32.39 34.56 4.79
N ARG A 8 33.55 33.98 5.12
CA ARG A 8 33.65 32.60 5.65
C ARG A 8 33.21 32.47 7.10
N ALA A 9 33.31 33.53 7.89
CA ALA A 9 32.85 33.54 9.28
C ALA A 9 31.33 33.59 9.36
N VAL A 10 30.68 34.40 8.51
CA VAL A 10 29.20 34.51 8.46
C VAL A 10 28.56 33.21 7.92
N SER A 11 29.20 32.53 6.96
CA SER A 11 28.71 31.25 6.42
C SER A 11 28.76 30.07 7.41
N ARG A 12 29.56 30.14 8.48
CA ARG A 12 29.64 29.09 9.52
C ARG A 12 28.78 29.37 10.75
N ALA A 13 28.35 30.61 10.93
CA ALA A 13 27.55 31.02 12.09
C ALA A 13 26.03 30.95 11.83
N SER A 14 25.58 30.85 10.57
CA SER A 14 24.18 30.61 10.22
C SER A 14 23.84 29.11 10.08
N THR A 15 24.59 28.23 10.74
CA THR A 15 24.14 26.86 10.96
C THR A 15 23.07 26.91 12.05
N ASP A 16 21.86 27.00 11.55
CA ASP A 16 20.57 27.07 12.21
C ASP A 16 20.44 26.11 13.41
N TYR A 17 20.83 26.59 14.60
CA TYR A 17 20.67 25.87 15.87
C TYR A 17 19.21 25.48 16.11
N ALA A 18 18.24 26.25 15.62
CA ALA A 18 16.82 25.93 15.70
C ALA A 18 16.45 24.71 14.82
N THR A 19 17.17 24.48 13.72
CA THR A 19 17.02 23.27 12.90
C THR A 19 17.68 22.06 13.57
N GLN A 20 18.80 22.22 14.27
CA GLN A 20 19.40 21.15 15.07
C GLN A 20 18.53 20.78 16.29
N GLU A 21 17.95 21.75 17.01
CA GLU A 21 17.02 21.48 18.11
C GLU A 21 15.77 20.73 17.66
N ARG A 22 15.25 21.02 16.46
CA ARG A 22 14.12 20.26 15.87
C ARG A 22 14.50 18.82 15.50
N GLN A 23 15.75 18.54 15.17
CA GLN A 23 16.22 17.18 14.91
C GLN A 23 16.47 16.37 16.19
N VAL A 24 16.73 17.03 17.32
CA VAL A 24 17.03 16.38 18.60
C VAL A 24 15.77 16.13 19.45
N ARG A 25 14.66 16.80 19.15
CA ARG A 25 13.38 16.47 19.80
C ARG A 25 13.02 15.03 19.46
N ALA A 26 12.98 14.16 20.47
CA ALA A 26 12.46 12.81 20.34
C ALA A 26 11.13 12.91 19.60
N ARG A 27 11.07 12.33 18.41
CA ARG A 27 9.87 12.35 17.59
C ARG A 27 8.82 11.62 18.41
N ASP A 28 7.78 12.33 18.84
CA ASP A 28 6.67 11.71 19.57
C ASP A 28 6.25 10.48 18.75
N GLU A 29 6.32 9.30 19.37
CA GLU A 29 5.96 8.07 18.69
C GLU A 29 4.49 8.20 18.29
N LYS A 30 4.20 8.04 17.00
CA LYS A 30 2.83 8.13 16.51
C LYS A 30 2.03 6.98 17.10
N GLU A 31 0.94 7.33 17.78
CA GLU A 31 0.04 6.37 18.40
C GLU A 31 -1.34 6.41 17.74
N GLY A 32 -2.15 5.37 17.97
CA GLY A 32 -3.56 5.42 17.61
C GLY A 32 -3.81 5.56 16.09
N VAL A 33 -4.61 6.56 15.74
CA VAL A 33 -5.05 6.82 14.36
C VAL A 33 -3.90 7.32 13.48
N GLU A 34 -2.93 8.04 14.02
CA GLU A 34 -1.82 8.59 13.24
C GLU A 34 -0.93 7.49 12.64
N ARG A 35 -0.64 6.46 13.44
CA ARG A 35 0.10 5.28 12.99
C ARG A 35 -0.69 4.49 11.95
N TRP A 36 -1.99 4.29 12.17
CA TRP A 36 -2.85 3.60 11.20
C TRP A 36 -2.91 4.35 9.86
N LEU A 37 -3.03 5.68 9.88
CA LEU A 37 -2.99 6.49 8.67
C LEU A 37 -1.65 6.37 7.95
N GLU A 38 -0.53 6.38 8.68
CA GLU A 38 0.80 6.15 8.12
C GLU A 38 0.90 4.78 7.43
N ASP A 39 0.39 3.73 8.07
CA ASP A 39 0.35 2.38 7.48
C ASP A 39 -0.50 2.32 6.21
N VAL A 40 -1.65 3.00 6.20
CA VAL A 40 -2.49 3.14 5.00
C VAL A 40 -1.76 3.92 3.91
N PHE A 41 -1.05 5.01 4.23
CA PHE A 41 -0.25 5.77 3.27
C PHE A 41 0.86 4.91 2.64
N PHE A 42 1.57 4.10 3.45
CA PHE A 42 2.54 3.16 2.93
C PHE A 42 1.89 2.08 2.05
N ALA A 43 0.69 1.61 2.43
CA ALA A 43 -0.08 0.65 1.64
C ALA A 43 -0.54 1.24 0.29
N VAL A 44 -0.89 2.53 0.22
CA VAL A 44 -1.21 3.21 -1.05
C VAL A 44 -0.03 3.08 -2.01
N GLY A 45 1.18 3.43 -1.57
CA GLY A 45 2.39 3.33 -2.38
C GLY A 45 2.65 1.89 -2.80
N GLU A 46 2.68 0.97 -1.85
CA GLU A 46 2.93 -0.45 -2.10
C GLU A 46 1.96 -1.05 -3.12
N VAL A 47 0.65 -0.97 -2.86
CA VAL A 47 -0.38 -1.60 -3.70
C VAL A 47 -0.38 -0.96 -5.08
N THR A 48 -0.27 0.37 -5.17
CA THR A 48 -0.30 1.07 -6.45
C THR A 48 0.92 0.71 -7.31
N PHE A 49 2.13 0.77 -6.75
CA PHE A 49 3.34 0.49 -7.53
C PHE A 49 3.46 -0.98 -7.91
N LEU A 50 3.09 -1.89 -7.02
CA LEU A 50 3.17 -3.32 -7.31
C LEU A 50 2.06 -3.81 -8.24
N ALA A 51 0.87 -3.19 -8.21
CA ALA A 51 -0.26 -3.54 -9.09
C ALA A 51 -0.31 -2.75 -10.40
N LEU A 52 0.65 -1.85 -10.66
CA LEU A 52 0.70 -1.02 -11.86
C LEU A 52 0.50 -1.80 -13.17
N PRO A 53 1.15 -2.96 -13.40
CA PRO A 53 0.95 -3.73 -14.63
C PRO A 53 -0.49 -4.18 -14.85
N ALA A 54 -1.16 -4.68 -13.81
CA ALA A 54 -2.57 -5.07 -13.87
C ALA A 54 -3.47 -3.85 -14.06
N LEU A 55 -3.25 -2.76 -13.32
CA LEU A 55 -4.03 -1.53 -13.50
C LEU A 55 -3.88 -0.97 -14.92
N PHE A 56 -2.67 -1.02 -15.48
CA PHE A 56 -2.40 -0.59 -16.85
C PHE A 56 -3.08 -1.49 -17.88
N SER A 57 -3.03 -2.82 -17.72
CA SER A 57 -3.68 -3.74 -18.66
C SER A 57 -5.20 -3.61 -18.67
N LEU A 58 -5.82 -3.22 -17.55
CA LEU A 58 -7.26 -2.97 -17.44
C LEU A 58 -7.71 -1.68 -18.14
N MET A 59 -6.80 -0.79 -18.55
CA MET A 59 -7.17 0.49 -19.18
C MET A 59 -7.87 0.32 -20.54
N ASP A 60 -7.42 -0.66 -21.32
CA ASP A 60 -7.90 -0.98 -22.67
C ASP A 60 -8.76 -2.27 -22.70
N ALA A 61 -9.04 -2.85 -21.55
CA ALA A 61 -9.80 -4.09 -21.45
C ALA A 61 -11.32 -3.86 -21.56
N GLU A 62 -12.00 -4.83 -22.18
CA GLU A 62 -13.46 -4.89 -22.24
C GLU A 62 -14.02 -5.89 -21.22
N PRO A 63 -15.20 -5.61 -20.62
CA PRO A 63 -16.03 -4.42 -20.78
C PRO A 63 -15.48 -3.20 -20.01
N ASN A 64 -15.36 -2.05 -20.66
CA ASN A 64 -14.62 -0.88 -20.14
C ASN A 64 -15.17 -0.33 -18.79
N VAL A 65 -16.45 0.03 -18.72
CA VAL A 65 -17.04 0.67 -17.53
C VAL A 65 -17.09 -0.26 -16.31
N PRO A 66 -17.66 -1.49 -16.40
CA PRO A 66 -17.77 -2.37 -15.23
C PRO A 66 -16.41 -2.76 -14.65
N LEU A 67 -15.43 -2.97 -15.52
CA LEU A 67 -14.10 -3.41 -15.16
C LEU A 67 -13.30 -2.31 -14.45
N LYS A 68 -13.36 -1.06 -14.94
CA LYS A 68 -12.73 0.09 -14.27
C LYS A 68 -13.40 0.40 -12.94
N TYR A 69 -14.73 0.31 -12.89
CA TYR A 69 -15.47 0.48 -11.65
C TYR A 69 -15.08 -0.58 -10.62
N ALA A 70 -15.06 -1.86 -10.99
CA ALA A 70 -14.63 -2.94 -10.11
C ALA A 70 -13.16 -2.75 -9.66
N ALA A 71 -12.25 -2.44 -10.59
CA ALA A 71 -10.83 -2.24 -10.30
C ALA A 71 -10.58 -1.13 -9.27
N MET A 72 -11.35 -0.03 -9.32
CA MET A 72 -11.27 1.05 -8.33
C MET A 72 -11.59 0.55 -6.92
N PHE A 73 -12.64 -0.27 -6.75
CA PHE A 73 -13.01 -0.85 -5.45
C PHE A 73 -12.00 -1.89 -4.98
N VAL A 74 -11.45 -2.70 -5.88
CA VAL A 74 -10.39 -3.65 -5.55
C VAL A 74 -9.16 -2.91 -5.03
N TRP A 75 -8.69 -1.88 -5.75
CA TRP A 75 -7.53 -1.08 -5.36
C TRP A 75 -7.76 -0.40 -4.00
N ALA A 76 -8.88 0.30 -3.82
CA ALA A 76 -9.19 0.98 -2.57
C ALA A 76 -9.27 -0.01 -1.39
N THR A 77 -9.90 -1.17 -1.61
CA THR A 77 -10.02 -2.21 -0.58
C THR A 77 -8.66 -2.82 -0.23
N LEU A 78 -7.81 -3.12 -1.23
CA LEU A 78 -6.48 -3.66 -0.98
C LEU A 78 -5.61 -2.68 -0.20
N VAL A 79 -5.66 -1.39 -0.50
CA VAL A 79 -4.96 -0.34 0.24
C VAL A 79 -5.40 -0.32 1.70
N LEU A 80 -6.71 -0.21 1.94
CA LEU A 80 -7.26 -0.13 3.30
C LEU A 80 -7.02 -1.43 4.08
N ALA A 81 -7.23 -2.59 3.47
CA ALA A 81 -7.00 -3.88 4.10
C ALA A 81 -5.53 -4.10 4.42
N THR A 82 -4.61 -3.80 3.49
CA THR A 82 -3.16 -3.93 3.71
C THR A 82 -2.69 -3.00 4.82
N GLY A 83 -3.12 -1.72 4.81
CA GLY A 83 -2.78 -0.78 5.88
C GLY A 83 -3.35 -1.21 7.24
N THR A 84 -4.59 -1.67 7.27
CA THR A 84 -5.26 -2.12 8.49
C THR A 84 -4.64 -3.39 9.06
N MET A 85 -4.20 -4.33 8.21
CA MET A 85 -3.53 -5.57 8.64
C MET A 85 -2.06 -5.38 9.02
N ARG A 86 -1.48 -4.19 8.80
CA ARG A 86 -0.15 -3.85 9.33
C ARG A 86 -0.22 -3.38 10.78
N ASP A 87 -1.37 -2.84 11.19
CA ASP A 87 -1.62 -2.49 12.58
C ASP A 87 -1.92 -3.77 13.38
N ASP A 88 -1.19 -3.98 14.48
CA ASP A 88 -1.30 -5.18 15.33
C ASP A 88 -2.69 -5.29 16.01
N ARG A 89 -3.52 -4.24 15.93
CA ARG A 89 -4.87 -4.18 16.52
C ARG A 89 -5.80 -5.30 16.10
N PHE A 90 -5.64 -5.83 14.89
CA PHE A 90 -6.55 -6.85 14.33
C PHE A 90 -5.96 -8.26 14.34
N GLY A 91 -4.84 -8.48 15.05
CA GLY A 91 -4.26 -9.81 15.28
C GLY A 91 -3.71 -10.52 14.04
N GLY A 92 -3.78 -9.89 12.87
CA GLY A 92 -3.12 -10.35 11.65
C GLY A 92 -1.80 -9.61 11.49
N ARG A 93 -0.66 -10.30 11.58
CA ARG A 93 0.63 -9.68 11.28
C ARG A 93 0.86 -9.71 9.78
N TRP A 94 0.72 -8.58 9.10
CA TRP A 94 1.15 -8.47 7.71
C TRP A 94 2.63 -8.89 7.59
N PRO A 95 3.02 -9.71 6.60
CA PRO A 95 4.40 -10.18 6.49
C PRO A 95 5.42 -9.01 6.45
N PRO A 96 6.66 -9.21 6.92
CA PRO A 96 7.69 -8.18 6.81
C PRO A 96 8.07 -7.94 5.34
N VAL A 97 8.78 -6.84 5.07
CA VAL A 97 9.31 -6.55 3.73
C VAL A 97 10.66 -7.24 3.57
N SER A 98 10.78 -8.11 2.56
CA SER A 98 12.04 -8.70 2.10
C SER A 98 12.04 -8.76 0.57
N PRO A 99 13.20 -8.80 -0.12
CA PRO A 99 13.24 -8.81 -1.59
C PRO A 99 12.39 -9.93 -2.22
N VAL A 100 12.41 -11.12 -1.63
CA VAL A 100 11.59 -12.26 -2.08
C VAL A 100 10.11 -11.96 -1.87
N LEU A 101 9.72 -11.41 -0.71
CA LEU A 101 8.32 -11.08 -0.44
C LEU A 101 7.82 -9.93 -1.30
N VAL A 102 8.67 -8.98 -1.71
CA VAL A 102 8.30 -7.95 -2.67
C VAL A 102 7.92 -8.57 -4.02
N ALA A 103 8.69 -9.55 -4.51
CA ALA A 103 8.35 -10.28 -5.73
C ALA A 103 7.04 -11.08 -5.59
N VAL A 104 6.84 -11.73 -4.44
CA VAL A 104 5.57 -12.44 -4.15
C VAL A 104 4.39 -11.46 -4.13
N ARG A 105 4.53 -10.30 -3.48
CA ARG A 105 3.50 -9.26 -3.44
C ARG A 105 3.21 -8.68 -4.82
N PHE A 106 4.24 -8.48 -5.63
CA PHE A 106 4.09 -8.05 -7.02
C PHE A 106 3.19 -9.01 -7.78
N VAL A 107 3.51 -10.30 -7.81
CA VAL A 107 2.69 -11.31 -8.50
C VAL A 107 1.29 -11.38 -7.89
N TYR A 108 1.20 -11.36 -6.56
CA TYR A 108 -0.06 -11.50 -5.83
C TYR A 108 -1.02 -10.34 -6.09
N TYR A 109 -0.57 -9.09 -5.96
CA TYR A 109 -1.42 -7.93 -6.18
C TYR A 109 -1.92 -7.84 -7.62
N ASN A 110 -1.06 -8.12 -8.61
CA ASN A 110 -1.50 -8.15 -10.01
C ASN A 110 -2.57 -9.24 -10.23
N ALA A 111 -2.36 -10.45 -9.71
CA ALA A 111 -3.32 -11.54 -9.85
C ALA A 111 -4.67 -11.20 -9.18
N VAL A 112 -4.65 -10.64 -7.97
CA VAL A 112 -5.85 -10.25 -7.23
C VAL A 112 -6.60 -9.12 -7.93
N VAL A 113 -5.90 -8.08 -8.39
CA VAL A 113 -6.50 -6.96 -9.10
C VAL A 113 -7.23 -7.45 -10.35
N LEU A 114 -6.58 -8.25 -11.19
CA LEU A 114 -7.20 -8.81 -12.39
C LEU A 114 -8.39 -9.70 -12.03
N ALA A 115 -8.19 -10.69 -11.16
CA ALA A 115 -9.23 -11.66 -10.81
C ALA A 115 -10.47 -11.00 -10.20
N ALA A 116 -10.28 -10.08 -9.25
CA ALA A 116 -11.39 -9.40 -8.59
C ALA A 116 -12.08 -8.37 -9.49
N ALA A 117 -11.34 -7.68 -10.37
CA ALA A 117 -11.94 -6.77 -11.35
C ALA A 117 -12.79 -7.54 -12.37
N TYR A 118 -12.29 -8.64 -12.92
CA TYR A 118 -13.06 -9.48 -13.84
C TYR A 118 -14.24 -10.17 -13.16
N ALA A 119 -14.09 -10.63 -11.91
CA ALA A 119 -15.20 -11.19 -11.14
C ALA A 119 -16.32 -10.16 -10.91
N GLY A 120 -15.96 -8.94 -10.50
CA GLY A 120 -16.91 -7.83 -10.36
C GLY A 120 -17.60 -7.50 -11.68
N ALA A 121 -16.84 -7.33 -12.76
CA ALA A 121 -17.38 -7.04 -14.08
C ALA A 121 -18.31 -8.13 -14.61
N ALA A 122 -17.98 -9.41 -14.40
CA ALA A 122 -18.85 -10.52 -14.79
C ALA A 122 -20.19 -10.48 -14.05
N VAL A 123 -20.18 -10.13 -12.76
CA VAL A 123 -21.39 -9.96 -11.96
C VAL A 123 -22.20 -8.76 -12.45
N ASP A 124 -21.54 -7.64 -12.77
CA ASP A 124 -22.19 -6.46 -13.36
C ASP A 124 -22.92 -6.79 -14.64
N LEU A 125 -22.27 -7.52 -15.56
CA LEU A 125 -22.87 -7.94 -16.83
C LEU A 125 -24.09 -8.85 -16.64
N SER A 126 -24.14 -9.61 -15.54
CA SER A 126 -25.25 -10.53 -15.24
C SER A 126 -26.43 -9.87 -14.52
N LEU A 127 -26.15 -8.90 -13.64
CA LEU A 127 -27.16 -8.31 -12.74
C LEU A 127 -27.48 -6.84 -13.05
N GLY A 128 -26.65 -6.16 -13.83
CA GLY A 128 -26.79 -4.73 -14.16
C GLY A 128 -26.75 -3.81 -12.94
N SER A 129 -26.11 -4.24 -11.84
CA SER A 129 -26.12 -3.52 -10.57
C SER A 129 -24.72 -3.11 -10.12
N PRO A 130 -24.37 -1.81 -10.18
CA PRO A 130 -23.05 -1.34 -9.75
C PRO A 130 -22.80 -1.58 -8.26
N VAL A 131 -23.86 -1.56 -7.43
CA VAL A 131 -23.73 -1.84 -5.99
C VAL A 131 -23.25 -3.27 -5.75
N VAL A 132 -23.81 -4.25 -6.48
CA VAL A 132 -23.41 -5.66 -6.35
C VAL A 132 -21.98 -5.85 -6.88
N THR A 133 -21.64 -5.18 -7.98
CA THR A 133 -20.28 -5.15 -8.53
C THR A 133 -19.24 -4.65 -7.52
N ALA A 134 -19.51 -3.52 -6.87
CA ALA A 134 -18.66 -2.97 -5.82
C ALA A 134 -18.54 -3.93 -4.63
N ALA A 135 -19.65 -4.52 -4.19
CA ALA A 135 -19.67 -5.47 -3.08
C ALA A 135 -18.82 -6.71 -3.38
N VAL A 136 -18.98 -7.32 -4.56
CA VAL A 136 -18.20 -8.50 -4.98
C VAL A 136 -16.72 -8.17 -5.10
N ALA A 137 -16.37 -7.07 -5.78
CA ALA A 137 -15.00 -6.61 -5.90
C ALA A 137 -14.33 -6.41 -4.52
N THR A 138 -15.04 -5.76 -3.60
CA THR A 138 -14.59 -5.51 -2.22
C THR A 138 -14.40 -6.82 -1.45
N LEU A 139 -15.38 -7.73 -1.50
CA LEU A 139 -15.31 -9.00 -0.77
C LEU A 139 -14.17 -9.89 -1.26
N VAL A 140 -13.97 -9.98 -2.58
CA VAL A 140 -12.86 -10.76 -3.16
C VAL A 140 -11.51 -10.14 -2.78
N ALA A 141 -11.37 -8.82 -2.88
CA ALA A 141 -10.14 -8.13 -2.48
C ALA A 141 -9.83 -8.29 -0.99
N LEU A 142 -10.85 -8.18 -0.13
CA LEU A 142 -10.72 -8.36 1.32
C LEU A 142 -10.34 -9.81 1.68
N ALA A 143 -10.98 -10.79 1.05
CA ALA A 143 -10.66 -12.20 1.23
C ALA A 143 -9.22 -12.51 0.79
N ALA A 144 -8.78 -11.92 -0.33
CA ALA A 144 -7.40 -12.03 -0.79
C ALA A 144 -6.42 -11.41 0.22
N ALA A 145 -6.65 -10.16 0.65
CA ALA A 145 -5.81 -9.52 1.67
C ALA A 145 -5.71 -10.38 2.94
N ALA A 146 -6.82 -10.93 3.42
CA ALA A 146 -6.86 -11.81 4.59
C ALA A 146 -6.16 -13.17 4.36
N GLY A 147 -6.11 -13.64 3.10
CA GLY A 147 -5.44 -14.86 2.70
C GLY A 147 -3.93 -14.72 2.54
N PHE A 148 -3.42 -13.51 2.28
CA PHE A 148 -2.02 -13.28 1.95
C PHE A 148 -1.02 -13.74 3.05
N PRO A 149 -1.22 -13.46 4.35
CA PRO A 149 -0.31 -13.96 5.39
C PRO A 149 -0.22 -15.49 5.43
N ARG A 150 -1.34 -16.20 5.16
CA ARG A 150 -1.38 -17.66 5.11
C ARG A 150 -0.63 -18.20 3.89
N LEU A 151 -0.76 -17.53 2.74
CA LEU A 151 0.01 -17.84 1.54
C LEU A 151 1.52 -17.73 1.81
N VAL A 152 1.96 -16.64 2.43
CA VAL A 152 3.38 -16.42 2.76
C VAL A 152 3.89 -17.49 3.74
N ALA A 153 3.09 -17.85 4.75
CA ALA A 153 3.43 -18.93 5.67
C ALA A 153 3.58 -20.28 4.95
N ALA A 154 2.66 -20.61 4.03
CA ALA A 154 2.71 -21.83 3.24
C ALA A 154 3.93 -21.89 2.29
N LEU A 155 4.40 -20.75 1.80
CA LEU A 155 5.61 -20.68 0.96
C LEU A 155 6.92 -20.85 1.76
N GLY A 156 6.86 -20.98 3.09
CA GLY A 156 8.05 -21.03 3.95
C GLY A 156 8.84 -19.73 4.00
N ALA A 157 8.28 -18.64 3.46
CA ALA A 157 8.88 -17.31 3.43
C ALA A 157 8.51 -16.46 4.67
N GLY A 158 7.88 -17.08 5.67
CA GLY A 158 7.66 -16.47 6.98
C GLY A 158 8.99 -16.25 7.73
N PRO A 159 9.01 -15.38 8.76
CA PRO A 159 10.22 -15.14 9.53
C PRO A 159 10.74 -16.47 10.07
N SER A 160 11.91 -16.89 9.59
CA SER A 160 12.62 -18.01 10.19
C SER A 160 12.92 -17.62 11.63
N ASN A 161 12.34 -18.31 12.60
CA ASN A 161 12.85 -18.31 13.97
C ASN A 161 14.29 -18.83 13.90
N ARG A 162 15.26 -17.92 13.80
CA ARG A 162 16.68 -18.16 14.06
C ARG A 162 17.14 -17.12 15.06
#